data_AF-A0A0D0BSQ5-F1
#
_entry.id   AF-A0A0D0BSQ5-F1
#
_cell.length_a   1.000
_cell.length_b   1.000
_cell.length_c   1.000
_cell.angle_alpha   90.00
_cell.angle_beta   90.00
_cell.angle_gamma   90.00
#
_symmetry.space_group_name_H-M   'P 1'
#
loop_
_entity.id
_entity.type
_entity.pdbx_description
1 polymer ?
#
loop_
_entity_poly.entity_id
_entity_poly.type
_entity_poly.pdbx_seq_one_letter_code
_entity_poly.pdbx_strand_id
1 'polypeptide(L)'
;MSEASTFVGTHYVLGSWYKPGELGKRSGIFTSSGLAGTLFSGVLQAAVYQHLQGVGGRSGWRWLFIIDGVITLPIALYGFLIFPDLPSTTKAFYLSEEERALSQDRLDSDVVHHSLSWDLAKRVFSRWRWYGCSLLFAVSGETESFGSNNLMGQWLSAVGGYTVEQVDYYPSGVTAFGIASTLVCATWTDYTRARWPVLVYMCFCCTVAAICILVWSSPTGLKFFAYYLAGASYAGQATTFAWANQICADDYQERAVVLASMNMWNNAVNAWWPLLFYPATDAPRFKKGMIAMICTCAATLGVTWLVWYLERREQRSAKRKAMEHVDHMRDDSPSPVENDKPFKDE
;
A
#
# COMPACT_ATOMS: atom_id res chain seq x y z
N MET A 1 -2.61 10.33 16.15
CA MET A 1 -2.45 11.39 15.12
C MET A 1 -1.02 11.49 14.60
N SER A 2 0.03 11.32 15.40
CA SER A 2 1.43 11.41 14.93
C SER A 2 1.88 10.27 13.99
N GLU A 3 1.19 9.14 13.95
CA GLU A 3 1.53 7.97 13.10
C GLU A 3 0.99 8.10 11.67
N ALA A 4 -0.05 8.90 11.44
CA ALA A 4 -0.72 8.98 10.15
C ALA A 4 0.20 9.52 9.02
N SER A 5 1.16 10.36 9.38
CA SER A 5 2.16 10.88 8.43
C SER A 5 3.25 9.87 8.09
N THR A 6 3.51 8.87 8.94
CA THR A 6 4.61 7.92 8.75
C THR A 6 4.40 7.11 7.48
N PHE A 7 3.21 6.51 7.31
CA PHE A 7 2.94 5.64 6.17
C PHE A 7 3.00 6.39 4.84
N VAL A 8 2.33 7.55 4.77
CA VAL A 8 2.28 8.38 3.55
C VAL A 8 3.64 9.02 3.28
N GLY A 9 4.29 9.54 4.32
CA GLY A 9 5.60 10.17 4.23
C GLY A 9 6.66 9.20 3.72
N THR A 10 6.72 7.98 4.25
CA THR A 10 7.66 6.97 3.75
C THR A 10 7.35 6.59 2.31
N HIS A 11 6.10 6.37 1.93
CA HIS A 11 5.76 6.06 0.53
C HIS A 11 6.09 7.22 -0.43
N TYR A 12 5.93 8.46 0.01
CA TYR A 12 6.32 9.64 -0.75
C TYR A 12 7.83 9.74 -0.93
N VAL A 13 8.61 9.50 0.14
CA VAL A 13 10.07 9.44 0.08
C VAL A 13 10.51 8.30 -0.85
N LEU A 14 9.97 7.09 -0.71
CA LEU A 14 10.25 5.97 -1.61
C LEU A 14 9.97 6.32 -3.08
N GLY A 15 8.82 6.94 -3.36
CA GLY A 15 8.48 7.38 -4.72
C GLY A 15 9.40 8.47 -5.26
N SER A 16 10.12 9.19 -4.39
CA SER A 16 11.04 10.26 -4.77
C SER A 16 12.49 9.80 -4.91
N TRP A 17 12.86 8.64 -4.35
CA TRP A 17 14.20 8.06 -4.45
C TRP A 17 14.30 6.96 -5.52
N TYR A 18 13.18 6.39 -5.98
CA TYR A 18 13.19 5.16 -6.79
C TYR A 18 12.40 5.26 -8.09
N LYS A 19 12.92 4.56 -9.12
CA LYS A 19 12.27 4.42 -10.43
C LYS A 19 10.97 3.61 -10.32
N PRO A 20 9.98 3.82 -11.20
CA PRO A 20 8.70 3.10 -11.17
C PRO A 20 8.81 1.57 -11.18
N GLY A 21 9.86 1.01 -11.79
CA GLY A 21 10.12 -0.43 -11.87
C GLY A 21 10.84 -1.05 -10.67
N GLU A 22 11.32 -0.24 -9.71
CA GLU A 22 11.93 -0.72 -8.46
C GLU A 22 11.05 -0.40 -7.24
N LEU A 23 10.03 0.44 -7.42
CA LEU A 23 9.22 0.99 -6.34
C LEU A 23 8.34 -0.08 -5.68
N GLY A 24 7.83 -1.06 -6.44
CA GLY A 24 6.94 -2.08 -5.90
C GLY A 24 7.63 -2.98 -4.88
N LYS A 25 8.81 -3.49 -5.21
CA LYS A 25 9.63 -4.33 -4.31
C LYS A 25 10.03 -3.57 -3.04
N ARG A 26 10.43 -2.31 -3.16
CA ARG A 26 10.85 -1.50 -2.00
C ARG A 26 9.67 -1.10 -1.10
N SER A 27 8.52 -0.74 -1.68
CA SER A 27 7.27 -0.52 -0.95
C SER A 27 6.77 -1.81 -0.29
N GLY A 28 6.91 -2.96 -0.98
CA GLY A 28 6.60 -4.27 -0.44
C GLY A 28 7.47 -4.65 0.76
N ILE A 29 8.79 -4.36 0.72
CA ILE A 29 9.69 -4.56 1.86
C ILE A 29 9.28 -3.68 3.05
N PHE A 30 8.99 -2.39 2.81
CA PHE A 30 8.55 -1.48 3.86
C PHE A 30 7.24 -1.96 4.52
N THR A 31 6.23 -2.28 3.72
CA THR A 31 4.94 -2.79 4.22
C THR A 31 5.12 -4.12 4.97
N SER A 32 5.96 -5.01 4.45
CA SER A 32 6.29 -6.28 5.10
C SER A 32 6.98 -6.10 6.44
N SER A 33 7.79 -5.04 6.61
CA SER A 33 8.43 -4.73 7.89
C SER A 33 7.41 -4.33 8.96
N GLY A 34 6.36 -3.59 8.58
CA GLY A 34 5.23 -3.28 9.46
C GLY A 34 4.49 -4.54 9.90
N LEU A 35 4.17 -5.43 8.95
CA LEU A 35 3.55 -6.73 9.25
C LEU A 35 4.46 -7.61 10.13
N ALA A 36 5.78 -7.59 9.90
CA ALA A 36 6.73 -8.30 10.76
C ALA A 36 6.69 -7.74 12.19
N GLY A 37 6.57 -6.43 12.37
CA GLY A 37 6.34 -5.81 13.67
C GLY A 37 5.08 -6.35 14.35
N THR A 38 3.96 -6.43 13.63
CA THR A 38 2.71 -7.03 14.13
C THR A 38 2.88 -8.51 14.51
N LEU A 39 3.62 -9.27 13.70
CA LEU A 39 3.94 -10.68 13.97
C LEU A 39 4.72 -10.84 15.28
N PHE A 40 5.78 -10.05 15.46
CA PHE A 40 6.60 -10.07 16.68
C PHE A 40 5.82 -9.56 17.90
N SER A 41 4.92 -8.59 17.71
CA SER A 41 4.08 -8.05 18.77
C SER A 41 3.18 -9.14 19.39
N GLY A 42 2.54 -9.99 18.57
CA GLY A 42 1.73 -11.10 19.07
C GLY A 42 2.52 -12.13 19.86
N VAL A 43 3.73 -12.48 19.38
CA VAL A 43 4.63 -13.41 20.09
C VAL A 43 5.14 -12.80 21.40
N LEU A 44 5.53 -11.53 21.38
CA LEU A 44 5.97 -10.80 22.56
C LEU A 44 4.86 -10.71 23.60
N GLN A 45 3.62 -10.42 23.18
CA GLN A 45 2.45 -10.37 24.05
C GLN A 45 2.23 -11.72 24.76
N ALA A 46 2.28 -12.83 24.04
CA ALA A 46 2.15 -14.17 24.63
C ALA A 46 3.28 -14.45 25.64
N ALA A 47 4.53 -14.13 25.30
CA ALA A 47 5.68 -14.34 26.20
C ALA A 47 5.62 -13.47 27.47
N VAL A 48 5.23 -12.20 27.34
CA VAL A 48 5.02 -11.30 28.48
C VAL A 48 3.90 -11.80 29.38
N TYR A 49 2.81 -12.32 28.79
CA TYR A 49 1.73 -12.90 29.57
C TYR A 49 2.16 -14.16 30.33
N GLN A 50 2.97 -15.04 29.73
CA GLN A 50 3.48 -16.24 30.40
C GLN A 50 4.45 -15.96 31.55
N HIS A 51 5.36 -14.99 31.38
CA HIS A 51 6.49 -14.80 32.30
C HIS A 51 6.36 -13.60 33.24
N LEU A 52 5.56 -12.58 32.88
CA LEU A 52 5.50 -11.31 33.61
C LEU A 52 4.11 -11.02 34.20
N GLN A 53 3.14 -11.93 34.03
CA GLN A 53 1.83 -11.80 34.66
C GLN A 53 1.96 -11.88 36.19
N GLY A 54 1.59 -10.79 36.88
CA GLY A 54 1.65 -10.69 38.34
C GLY A 54 3.03 -10.28 38.89
N VAL A 55 4.05 -10.20 38.04
CA VAL A 55 5.40 -9.76 38.45
C VAL A 55 5.36 -8.29 38.84
N GLY A 56 5.81 -7.98 40.06
CA GLY A 56 5.75 -6.63 40.62
C GLY A 56 4.34 -6.10 40.85
N GLY A 57 3.34 -6.98 40.98
CA GLY A 57 1.92 -6.60 41.18
C GLY A 57 1.26 -5.99 39.94
N ARG A 58 1.86 -6.15 38.75
CA ARG A 58 1.36 -5.60 37.48
C ARG A 58 0.81 -6.71 36.60
N SER A 59 -0.22 -6.38 35.83
CA SER A 59 -0.74 -7.24 34.76
C SER A 59 0.22 -7.27 33.56
N GLY A 60 0.22 -8.37 32.81
CA GLY A 60 1.07 -8.58 31.64
C GLY A 60 0.89 -7.50 30.57
N TRP A 61 -0.33 -7.01 30.36
CA TRP A 61 -0.57 -5.90 29.42
C TRP A 61 0.14 -4.59 29.80
N ARG A 62 0.38 -4.33 31.10
CA ARG A 62 1.15 -3.14 31.54
C ARG A 62 2.63 -3.32 31.27
N TRP A 63 3.15 -4.53 31.48
CA TRP A 63 4.52 -4.86 31.13
C TRP A 63 4.78 -4.75 29.63
N LEU A 64 3.80 -5.12 28.80
CA LEU A 64 3.87 -4.97 27.35
C LEU A 64 4.12 -3.52 26.94
N PHE A 65 3.35 -2.56 27.47
CA PHE A 65 3.56 -1.13 27.16
C PHE A 65 4.92 -0.59 27.60
N ILE A 66 5.44 -1.06 28.73
CA ILE A 66 6.76 -0.64 29.22
C ILE A 66 7.86 -1.14 28.29
N ILE A 67 7.79 -2.43 27.92
CA ILE A 67 8.78 -3.04 27.03
C ILE A 67 8.75 -2.38 25.65
N ASP A 68 7.55 -2.13 25.11
CA ASP A 68 7.37 -1.46 23.82
C ASP A 68 7.94 -0.03 23.83
N GLY A 69 7.69 0.74 24.90
CA GLY A 69 8.28 2.07 25.09
C GLY A 69 9.81 2.07 25.16
N VAL A 70 10.41 1.09 25.84
CA VAL A 70 11.87 0.97 25.97
C VAL A 70 12.53 0.61 24.65
N ILE A 71 11.91 -0.26 23.84
CA ILE A 71 12.45 -0.67 22.53
C ILE A 71 12.28 0.43 21.49
N THR A 72 11.17 1.17 21.51
CA THR A 72 10.86 2.22 20.52
C THR A 72 11.72 3.47 20.66
N LEU A 73 12.11 3.87 21.88
CA LEU A 73 12.93 5.08 22.11
C LEU A 73 14.27 5.11 21.33
N PRO A 74 15.14 4.08 21.42
CA PRO A 74 16.39 4.07 20.65
C PRO A 74 16.16 3.97 19.14
N ILE A 75 15.09 3.30 18.69
CA ILE A 75 14.73 3.22 17.26
C ILE A 75 14.27 4.60 16.76
N ALA A 76 13.49 5.34 17.55
CA ALA A 76 13.08 6.70 17.21
C ALA A 76 14.28 7.65 17.12
N LEU A 77 15.24 7.54 18.05
CA LEU A 77 16.48 8.31 18.01
C LEU A 77 17.32 7.97 16.77
N TYR A 78 17.43 6.68 16.44
CA TYR A 78 18.10 6.21 15.22
C TYR A 78 17.45 6.78 13.96
N GLY A 79 16.12 6.70 13.86
CA GLY A 79 15.36 7.27 12.74
C GLY A 79 15.57 8.77 12.60
N PHE A 80 15.54 9.52 13.72
CA PHE A 80 15.76 10.96 13.71
C PHE A 80 17.16 11.36 13.21
N LEU A 81 18.18 10.56 13.48
CA LEU A 81 19.56 10.88 13.11
C LEU A 81 19.94 10.43 11.68
N ILE A 82 19.32 9.36 11.16
CA ILE A 82 19.77 8.69 9.92
C ILE A 82 18.79 8.84 8.76
N PHE A 83 17.50 9.09 9.02
CA PHE A 83 16.50 9.12 7.97
C PHE A 83 16.80 10.21 6.92
N PRO A 84 17.03 9.86 5.65
CA PRO A 84 17.35 10.84 4.62
C PRO A 84 16.08 11.60 4.22
N ASP A 85 16.21 12.92 4.06
CA ASP A 85 15.18 13.72 3.40
C ASP A 85 15.10 13.39 1.89
N LEU A 86 14.37 14.18 1.12
CA LEU A 86 14.33 14.05 -0.33
C LEU A 86 15.74 14.16 -0.97
N PRO A 87 15.99 13.53 -2.13
CA PRO A 87 17.29 13.62 -2.81
C PRO A 87 17.73 15.06 -3.10
N SER A 88 16.78 15.98 -3.27
CA SER A 88 17.02 17.40 -3.53
C SER A 88 17.35 18.22 -2.27
N THR A 89 16.94 17.78 -1.09
CA THR A 89 17.08 18.55 0.16
C THR A 89 17.90 17.85 1.24
N THR A 90 18.36 16.62 0.99
CA THR A 90 19.04 15.79 1.99
C THR A 90 20.36 16.41 2.46
N LYS A 91 20.53 16.45 3.79
CA LYS A 91 21.78 16.81 4.47
C LYS A 91 22.46 15.60 5.11
N ALA A 92 22.07 14.39 4.72
CA ALA A 92 22.59 13.14 5.28
C ALA A 92 24.12 13.10 5.23
N PHE A 93 24.77 12.97 6.39
CA PHE A 93 26.24 12.98 6.54
C PHE A 93 26.93 11.80 5.84
N TYR A 94 26.18 10.75 5.52
CA TYR A 94 26.67 9.52 4.89
C TYR A 94 26.55 9.50 3.36
N LEU A 95 25.99 10.55 2.74
CA LEU A 95 25.91 10.68 1.27
C LEU A 95 26.85 11.79 0.80
N SER A 96 27.76 11.45 -0.11
CA SER A 96 28.62 12.42 -0.78
C SER A 96 27.82 13.28 -1.79
N GLU A 97 28.36 14.44 -2.16
CA GLU A 97 27.71 15.31 -3.16
C GLU A 97 27.57 14.63 -4.52
N GLU A 98 28.55 13.82 -4.91
CA GLU A 98 28.52 13.03 -6.16
C GLU A 98 27.38 12.00 -6.16
N GLU A 99 27.16 11.29 -5.05
CA GLU A 99 26.06 10.32 -4.92
C GLU A 99 24.69 10.98 -4.92
N ARG A 100 24.58 12.20 -4.37
CA ARG A 100 23.35 13.00 -4.42
C ARG A 100 23.04 13.45 -5.84
N ALA A 101 24.03 13.97 -6.54
CA ALA A 101 23.90 14.39 -7.94
C ALA A 101 23.51 13.20 -8.83
N LEU A 102 24.17 12.04 -8.67
CA LEU A 102 23.83 10.81 -9.38
C LEU A 102 22.39 10.34 -9.09
N SER A 103 21.93 10.50 -7.85
CA SER A 103 20.56 10.13 -7.48
C SER A 103 19.52 11.03 -8.15
N GLN A 104 19.79 12.33 -8.27
CA GLN A 104 18.92 13.29 -8.96
C GLN A 104 18.92 13.05 -10.48
N ASP A 105 20.10 12.87 -11.08
CA ASP A 105 20.27 12.60 -12.51
C ASP A 105 19.53 11.32 -12.94
N ARG A 106 19.60 10.27 -12.11
CA ARG A 106 18.89 9.01 -12.38
C ARG A 106 17.38 9.14 -12.46
N LEU A 107 16.77 10.18 -11.88
CA LEU A 107 15.32 10.34 -11.81
C LEU A 107 14.74 11.13 -12.99
N ASP A 108 15.55 11.62 -13.95
CA ASP A 108 15.12 12.31 -15.18
C ASP A 108 13.97 13.30 -14.96
N SER A 109 14.01 14.07 -13.87
CA SER A 109 12.93 15.01 -13.55
C SER A 109 13.47 16.30 -12.98
N ASP A 110 13.37 17.37 -13.77
CA ASP A 110 13.39 18.74 -13.27
C ASP A 110 12.35 18.87 -12.16
N VAL A 111 12.80 18.85 -10.91
CA VAL A 111 11.93 19.01 -9.73
C VAL A 111 11.54 20.47 -9.65
N VAL A 112 10.50 20.86 -10.40
CA VAL A 112 9.92 22.20 -10.27
C VAL A 112 9.10 22.24 -8.98
N HIS A 113 9.71 22.70 -7.90
CA HIS A 113 9.01 23.04 -6.67
C HIS A 113 8.09 24.24 -6.92
N HIS A 114 6.82 23.99 -7.26
CA HIS A 114 5.81 25.05 -7.29
C HIS A 114 5.34 25.36 -5.86
N SER A 115 5.00 26.61 -5.57
CA SER A 115 4.39 26.97 -4.28
C SER A 115 3.02 26.29 -4.14
N LEU A 116 2.60 26.00 -2.90
CA LEU A 116 1.25 25.55 -2.59
C LEU A 116 0.26 26.62 -3.06
N SER A 117 -0.32 26.43 -4.25
CA SER A 117 -1.23 27.37 -4.87
C SER A 117 -2.64 26.78 -4.94
N TRP A 118 -3.66 27.65 -4.91
CA TRP A 118 -5.05 27.23 -5.15
C TRP A 118 -5.25 26.55 -6.50
N ASP A 119 -4.36 26.81 -7.46
CA ASP A 119 -4.34 26.14 -8.76
C ASP A 119 -3.95 24.67 -8.65
N LEU A 120 -3.10 24.28 -7.68
CA LEU A 120 -2.83 22.88 -7.38
C LEU A 120 -4.10 22.17 -6.90
N ALA A 121 -4.84 22.78 -5.96
CA ALA A 121 -6.09 22.19 -5.47
C ALA A 121 -7.09 21.99 -6.62
N LYS A 122 -7.32 23.02 -7.44
CA LYS A 122 -8.18 22.89 -8.64
C LYS A 122 -7.69 21.80 -9.58
N ARG A 123 -6.38 21.71 -9.83
CA ARG A 123 -5.79 20.71 -10.73
C ARG A 123 -6.01 19.29 -10.23
N VAL A 124 -5.73 19.03 -8.95
CA VAL A 124 -5.86 17.70 -8.34
C VAL A 124 -7.33 17.29 -8.25
N PHE A 125 -8.21 18.16 -7.75
CA PHE A 125 -9.64 17.85 -7.58
C PHE A 125 -10.43 17.81 -8.90
N SER A 126 -9.85 18.29 -10.02
CA SER A 126 -10.45 18.14 -11.36
C SER A 126 -10.03 16.85 -12.06
N ARG A 127 -8.96 16.18 -11.61
CA ARG A 127 -8.44 14.98 -12.24
C ARG A 127 -9.10 13.73 -11.69
N TRP A 128 -9.39 12.78 -12.59
CA TRP A 128 -9.99 11.50 -12.21
C TRP A 128 -9.09 10.67 -11.28
N ARG A 129 -7.77 10.87 -11.35
CA ARG A 129 -6.76 10.12 -10.61
C ARG A 129 -6.98 10.21 -9.10
N TRP A 130 -7.35 11.38 -8.59
CA TRP A 130 -7.66 11.57 -7.17
C TRP A 130 -8.86 10.73 -6.72
N TYR A 131 -9.99 10.82 -7.44
CA TYR A 131 -11.20 10.06 -7.12
C TYR A 131 -11.00 8.55 -7.33
N GLY A 132 -10.38 8.15 -8.44
CA GLY A 132 -10.18 6.75 -8.82
C GLY A 132 -9.25 6.02 -7.85
N CYS A 133 -8.06 6.58 -7.57
CA CYS A 133 -7.10 5.98 -6.66
C CYS A 133 -7.60 5.99 -5.21
N SER A 134 -8.23 7.09 -4.77
CA SER A 134 -8.80 7.17 -3.42
C SER A 134 -9.94 6.18 -3.22
N LEU A 135 -10.87 6.09 -4.17
CA LEU A 135 -11.97 5.11 -4.11
C LEU A 135 -11.45 3.68 -4.14
N LEU A 136 -10.45 3.41 -4.98
CA LEU A 136 -9.82 2.09 -5.07
C LEU A 136 -9.29 1.67 -3.70
N PHE A 137 -8.50 2.51 -3.05
CA PHE A 137 -7.92 2.17 -1.74
C PHE A 137 -8.96 2.19 -0.61
N ALA A 138 -9.95 3.07 -0.67
CA ALA A 138 -11.03 3.11 0.31
C ALA A 138 -11.85 1.81 0.33
N VAL A 139 -12.09 1.19 -0.83
CA VAL A 139 -12.82 -0.07 -0.93
C VAL A 139 -11.89 -1.26 -0.73
N SER A 140 -10.74 -1.28 -1.41
CA SER A 140 -9.81 -2.42 -1.34
C SER A 140 -9.18 -2.58 0.04
N GLY A 141 -8.91 -1.48 0.74
CA GLY A 141 -8.30 -1.53 2.07
C GLY A 141 -9.19 -2.18 3.12
N GLU A 142 -10.52 -2.14 2.96
CA GLU A 142 -11.42 -2.84 3.89
C GLU A 142 -11.29 -4.37 3.80
N THR A 143 -10.77 -4.92 2.70
CA THR A 143 -10.50 -6.36 2.60
C THR A 143 -9.45 -6.85 3.61
N GLU A 144 -8.64 -5.94 4.16
CA GLU A 144 -7.66 -6.24 5.23
C GLU A 144 -8.31 -6.42 6.61
N SER A 145 -9.63 -6.21 6.71
CA SER A 145 -10.39 -6.34 7.96
C SER A 145 -10.19 -7.67 8.67
N PHE A 146 -9.88 -8.76 7.94
CA PHE A 146 -9.62 -10.08 8.53
C PHE A 146 -8.49 -10.05 9.56
N GLY A 147 -7.36 -9.43 9.20
CA GLY A 147 -6.20 -9.32 10.06
C GLY A 147 -6.27 -8.07 10.96
N SER A 148 -6.65 -6.92 10.40
CA SER A 148 -6.66 -5.65 11.13
C SER A 148 -7.62 -5.62 12.32
N ASN A 149 -8.73 -6.38 12.27
CA ASN A 149 -9.66 -6.51 13.39
C ASN A 149 -9.45 -7.77 14.24
N ASN A 150 -8.35 -8.51 14.03
CA ASN A 150 -8.05 -9.76 14.72
C ASN A 150 -9.24 -10.75 14.73
N LEU A 151 -9.91 -10.93 13.58
CA LEU A 151 -11.14 -11.75 13.51
C LEU A 151 -10.88 -13.21 13.90
N MET A 152 -9.68 -13.71 13.61
CA MET A 152 -9.27 -15.05 14.02
C MET A 152 -9.15 -15.18 15.53
N GLY A 153 -8.55 -14.20 16.22
CA GLY A 153 -8.46 -14.19 17.68
C GLY A 153 -9.84 -14.08 18.34
N GLN A 154 -10.72 -13.24 17.80
CA GLN A 154 -12.12 -13.15 18.28
C GLN A 154 -12.89 -14.46 18.06
N TRP A 155 -12.69 -15.11 16.91
CA TRP A 155 -13.29 -16.42 16.62
C TRP A 155 -12.80 -17.50 17.58
N LEU A 156 -11.48 -17.60 17.83
CA LEU A 156 -10.90 -18.55 18.78
C LEU A 156 -11.43 -18.32 20.21
N SER A 157 -11.55 -17.06 20.62
CA SER A 157 -12.09 -16.68 21.92
C SER A 157 -13.57 -17.07 22.07
N ALA A 158 -14.36 -16.93 21.00
CA ALA A 158 -15.79 -17.22 21.02
C ALA A 158 -16.14 -18.71 20.88
N VAL A 159 -15.31 -19.51 20.20
CA VAL A 159 -15.50 -20.98 20.11
C VAL A 159 -15.16 -21.66 21.44
N GLY A 160 -14.21 -21.09 22.21
CA GLY A 160 -13.75 -21.66 23.47
C GLY A 160 -12.83 -22.87 23.28
N GLY A 161 -12.09 -23.22 24.34
CA GLY A 161 -11.14 -24.35 24.33
C GLY A 161 -9.69 -24.00 23.97
N TYR A 162 -9.39 -22.72 23.78
CA TYR A 162 -8.04 -22.20 23.53
C TYR A 162 -7.56 -21.32 24.69
N THR A 163 -6.28 -21.40 25.04
CA THR A 163 -5.68 -20.52 26.04
C THR A 163 -5.51 -19.09 25.50
N VAL A 164 -5.38 -18.10 26.38
CA VAL A 164 -5.12 -16.69 25.98
C VAL A 164 -3.88 -16.61 25.08
N GLU A 165 -2.85 -17.39 25.41
CA GLU A 165 -1.60 -17.46 24.63
C GLU A 165 -1.82 -18.02 23.22
N GLN A 166 -2.67 -19.03 23.07
CA GLN A 166 -3.03 -19.59 21.78
C GLN A 166 -3.84 -18.61 20.94
N VAL A 167 -4.75 -17.86 21.57
CA VAL A 167 -5.53 -16.79 20.91
C VAL A 167 -4.62 -15.68 20.38
N ASP A 168 -3.51 -15.39 21.06
CA ASP A 168 -2.52 -14.39 20.62
C ASP A 168 -1.54 -14.95 19.57
N TYR A 169 -1.15 -16.22 19.69
CA TYR A 169 -0.16 -16.84 18.78
C TYR A 169 -0.74 -17.20 17.42
N TYR A 170 -1.91 -17.84 17.35
CA TYR A 170 -2.44 -18.36 16.09
C TYR A 170 -2.71 -17.28 15.00
N PRO A 171 -3.26 -16.10 15.32
CA PRO A 171 -3.41 -15.02 14.34
C PRO A 171 -2.10 -14.56 13.70
N SER A 172 -0.96 -14.77 14.36
CA SER A 172 0.37 -14.49 13.78
C SER A 172 0.60 -15.23 12.46
N GLY A 173 -0.01 -16.42 12.27
CA GLY A 173 0.05 -17.14 11.00
C GLY A 173 -0.59 -16.37 9.83
N VAL A 174 -1.64 -15.58 10.08
CA VAL A 174 -2.29 -14.72 9.06
C VAL A 174 -1.30 -13.66 8.59
N THR A 175 -0.63 -13.00 9.54
CA THR A 175 0.38 -11.97 9.28
C THR A 175 1.58 -12.55 8.54
N ALA A 176 2.06 -13.74 8.93
CA ALA A 176 3.16 -14.42 8.26
C ALA A 176 2.85 -14.75 6.79
N PHE A 177 1.65 -15.26 6.52
CA PHE A 177 1.19 -15.48 5.15
C PHE A 177 1.04 -14.16 4.38
N GLY A 178 0.57 -13.10 5.05
CA GLY A 178 0.51 -11.75 4.50
C GLY A 178 1.89 -11.21 4.07
N ILE A 179 2.93 -11.38 4.89
CA ILE A 179 4.31 -11.01 4.55
C ILE A 179 4.77 -11.77 3.29
N ALA A 180 4.63 -13.10 3.29
CA ALA A 180 5.05 -13.92 2.16
C ALA A 180 4.31 -13.53 0.87
N SER A 181 2.99 -13.40 0.95
CA SER A 181 2.13 -12.99 -0.16
C SER A 181 2.49 -11.60 -0.69
N THR A 182 2.78 -10.65 0.21
CA THR A 182 3.15 -9.28 -0.14
C THR A 182 4.49 -9.24 -0.89
N LEU A 183 5.51 -9.95 -0.40
CA LEU A 183 6.82 -9.99 -1.04
C LEU A 183 6.78 -10.68 -2.42
N VAL A 184 6.03 -11.78 -2.54
CA VAL A 184 5.85 -12.49 -3.81
C VAL A 184 5.10 -11.62 -4.81
N CYS A 185 3.99 -11.02 -4.41
CA CYS A 185 3.20 -10.15 -5.30
C CYS A 185 3.95 -8.86 -5.67
N ALA A 186 4.68 -8.25 -4.74
CA ALA A 186 5.51 -7.08 -5.01
C ALA A 186 6.62 -7.40 -6.03
N THR A 187 7.29 -8.54 -5.90
CA THR A 187 8.31 -8.98 -6.86
C THR A 187 7.71 -9.32 -8.22
N TRP A 188 6.54 -9.97 -8.23
CA TRP A 188 5.82 -10.32 -9.45
C TRP A 188 5.35 -9.07 -10.24
N THR A 189 4.83 -8.07 -9.53
CA THR A 189 4.31 -6.83 -10.15
C THR A 189 5.41 -5.97 -10.73
N ASP A 190 6.61 -5.95 -10.11
CA ASP A 190 7.77 -5.27 -10.69
C ASP A 190 8.27 -5.97 -11.96
N TYR A 191 8.26 -7.31 -12.00
CA TYR A 191 8.65 -8.07 -13.19
C TYR A 191 7.66 -7.89 -14.35
N THR A 192 6.37 -8.04 -14.06
CA THR A 192 5.30 -8.01 -15.09
C THR A 192 4.85 -6.59 -15.46
N ARG A 193 5.17 -5.59 -14.62
CA ARG A 193 4.64 -4.21 -14.69
C ARG A 193 3.11 -4.13 -14.68
N ALA A 194 2.42 -5.24 -14.41
CA ALA A 194 0.97 -5.34 -14.36
C ALA A 194 0.56 -5.47 -12.89
N ARG A 195 -0.07 -4.42 -12.37
CA ARG A 195 -0.41 -4.30 -10.93
C ARG A 195 -1.83 -4.78 -10.61
N TRP A 196 -2.76 -4.60 -11.54
CA TRP A 196 -4.15 -5.06 -11.40
C TRP A 196 -4.33 -6.56 -11.09
N PRO A 197 -3.48 -7.52 -11.54
CA PRO A 197 -3.68 -8.95 -11.25
C PRO A 197 -3.57 -9.29 -9.77
N VAL A 198 -2.79 -8.53 -8.99
CA VAL A 198 -2.66 -8.77 -7.54
C VAL A 198 -3.97 -8.48 -6.83
N LEU A 199 -4.71 -7.45 -7.24
CA LEU A 199 -6.02 -7.15 -6.67
C LEU A 199 -7.04 -8.27 -7.00
N VAL A 200 -6.90 -8.93 -8.16
CA VAL A 200 -7.72 -10.09 -8.50
C VAL A 200 -7.39 -11.30 -7.63
N TYR A 201 -6.10 -11.61 -7.49
CA TYR A 201 -5.62 -12.67 -6.58
C TYR A 201 -6.10 -12.44 -5.15
N MET A 202 -5.95 -11.22 -4.65
CA MET A 202 -6.42 -10.79 -3.34
C MET A 202 -7.92 -11.04 -3.17
N CYS A 203 -8.75 -10.51 -4.09
CA CYS A 203 -10.19 -10.65 -4.02
C CYS A 203 -10.62 -12.12 -4.08
N PHE A 204 -9.94 -12.95 -4.86
CA PHE A 204 -10.18 -14.39 -4.92
C PHE A 204 -9.91 -15.05 -3.56
N CYS A 205 -8.73 -14.83 -2.98
CA CYS A 205 -8.36 -15.36 -1.66
C CYS A 205 -9.34 -14.93 -0.56
N CYS A 206 -9.66 -13.63 -0.50
CA CYS A 206 -10.60 -13.09 0.50
C CYS A 206 -12.03 -13.62 0.31
N THR A 207 -12.50 -13.79 -0.93
CA THR A 207 -13.83 -14.35 -1.21
C THR A 207 -13.90 -15.82 -0.80
N VAL A 208 -12.88 -16.62 -1.14
CA VAL A 208 -12.80 -18.02 -0.71
C VAL A 208 -12.77 -18.12 0.81
N ALA A 209 -11.96 -17.30 1.47
CA ALA A 209 -11.89 -17.26 2.93
C ALA A 209 -13.25 -16.90 3.56
N ALA A 210 -13.91 -15.85 3.04
CA ALA A 210 -15.22 -15.41 3.53
C ALA A 210 -16.28 -16.51 3.38
N ILE A 211 -16.32 -17.21 2.24
CA ILE A 211 -17.27 -18.32 2.00
C ILE A 211 -17.00 -19.48 2.97
N CYS A 212 -15.75 -19.87 3.15
CA CYS A 212 -15.37 -20.96 4.06
C CYS A 212 -15.74 -20.67 5.53
N ILE A 213 -15.64 -19.41 5.95
CA ILE A 213 -16.02 -18.96 7.30
C ILE A 213 -17.56 -18.85 7.42
N LEU A 214 -18.24 -18.41 6.37
CA LEU A 214 -19.70 -18.27 6.33
C LEU A 214 -20.42 -19.62 6.42
N VAL A 215 -19.86 -20.68 5.81
CA VAL A 215 -20.40 -22.04 5.90
C VAL A 215 -20.05 -22.64 7.27
N TRP A 216 -21.01 -22.62 8.19
CA TRP A 216 -20.80 -23.03 9.58
C TRP A 216 -20.32 -24.48 9.75
N SER A 217 -20.76 -25.38 8.86
CA SER A 217 -20.41 -26.81 8.86
C SER A 217 -18.96 -27.09 8.41
N SER A 218 -18.15 -26.06 8.17
CA SER A 218 -16.74 -26.25 7.81
C SER A 218 -15.94 -26.84 8.98
N PRO A 219 -15.05 -27.82 8.70
CA PRO A 219 -14.12 -28.35 9.71
C PRO A 219 -13.25 -27.24 10.29
N THR A 220 -12.84 -27.37 11.56
CA THR A 220 -11.95 -26.40 12.22
C THR A 220 -10.69 -26.13 11.38
N GLY A 221 -10.07 -27.16 10.80
CA GLY A 221 -8.91 -27.00 9.92
C GLY A 221 -9.18 -26.14 8.68
N LEU A 222 -10.39 -26.19 8.10
CA LEU A 222 -10.76 -25.35 6.96
C LEU A 222 -10.92 -23.87 7.37
N LYS A 223 -11.38 -23.60 8.60
CA LYS A 223 -11.46 -22.23 9.14
C LYS A 223 -10.07 -21.65 9.38
N PHE A 224 -9.13 -22.43 9.92
CA PHE A 224 -7.72 -22.02 10.04
C PHE A 224 -7.11 -21.71 8.67
N PHE A 225 -7.30 -22.60 7.69
CA PHE A 225 -6.85 -22.37 6.32
C PHE A 225 -7.46 -21.09 5.72
N ALA A 226 -8.76 -20.87 5.92
CA ALA A 226 -9.45 -19.68 5.44
C ALA A 226 -8.88 -18.38 6.04
N TYR A 227 -8.63 -18.34 7.36
CA TYR A 227 -8.04 -17.18 8.00
C TYR A 227 -6.61 -16.91 7.51
N TYR A 228 -5.78 -17.95 7.34
CA TYR A 228 -4.43 -17.76 6.80
C TYR A 228 -4.46 -17.31 5.34
N LEU A 229 -5.32 -17.90 4.51
CA LEU A 229 -5.51 -17.48 3.13
C LEU A 229 -5.97 -16.01 3.02
N ALA A 230 -6.80 -15.56 3.97
CA ALA A 230 -7.24 -14.17 4.04
C ALA A 230 -6.08 -13.18 4.23
N GLY A 231 -4.94 -13.63 4.78
CA GLY A 231 -3.72 -12.83 4.88
C GLY A 231 -3.19 -12.33 3.53
N ALA A 232 -3.60 -12.94 2.41
CA ALA A 232 -3.32 -12.41 1.06
C ALA A 232 -3.83 -10.97 0.85
N SER A 233 -4.81 -10.50 1.63
CA SER A 233 -5.33 -9.13 1.61
C SER A 233 -4.23 -8.07 1.67
N TYR A 234 -3.18 -8.31 2.48
CA TYR A 234 -2.11 -7.34 2.71
C TYR A 234 -1.27 -7.05 1.45
N ALA A 235 -1.24 -7.95 0.47
CA ALA A 235 -0.54 -7.71 -0.79
C ALA A 235 -1.18 -6.58 -1.63
N GLY A 236 -2.47 -6.29 -1.39
CA GLY A 236 -3.21 -5.23 -2.07
C GLY A 236 -2.70 -3.84 -1.72
N GLN A 237 -2.30 -3.59 -0.48
CA GLN A 237 -1.85 -2.28 0.01
C GLN A 237 -0.64 -1.78 -0.78
N ALA A 238 0.46 -2.55 -0.76
CA ALA A 238 1.70 -2.20 -1.44
C ALA A 238 1.48 -2.00 -2.94
N THR A 239 0.67 -2.88 -3.56
CA THR A 239 0.41 -2.83 -5.00
C THR A 239 -0.40 -1.60 -5.40
N THR A 240 -1.41 -1.24 -4.61
CA THR A 240 -2.30 -0.09 -4.88
C THR A 240 -1.54 1.23 -4.73
N PHE A 241 -0.70 1.36 -3.69
CA PHE A 241 0.17 2.54 -3.51
C PHE A 241 1.23 2.64 -4.61
N ALA A 242 1.83 1.52 -5.01
CA ALA A 242 2.75 1.51 -6.14
C ALA A 242 2.03 1.98 -7.41
N TRP A 243 0.85 1.44 -7.72
CA TRP A 243 0.07 1.81 -8.90
C TRP A 243 -0.31 3.28 -8.92
N ALA A 244 -0.76 3.84 -7.79
CA ALA A 244 -1.03 5.27 -7.66
C ALA A 244 0.22 6.15 -7.88
N ASN A 245 1.37 5.73 -7.37
CA ASN A 245 2.64 6.41 -7.64
C ASN A 245 2.99 6.44 -9.14
N GLN A 246 2.66 5.38 -9.88
CA GLN A 246 2.90 5.30 -11.32
C GLN A 246 1.90 6.14 -12.12
N ILE A 247 0.62 6.14 -11.73
CA ILE A 247 -0.42 6.96 -12.38
C ILE A 247 -0.11 8.45 -12.24
N CYS A 248 0.44 8.87 -11.10
CA CYS A 248 0.81 10.27 -10.82
C CYS A 248 2.31 10.53 -11.00
N ALA A 249 3.02 9.76 -11.83
CA ALA A 249 4.46 9.93 -12.02
C ALA A 249 4.83 11.24 -12.75
N ASP A 250 3.88 11.88 -13.43
CA ASP A 250 4.02 13.13 -14.17
C ASP A 250 3.97 14.39 -13.29
N ASP A 251 3.32 14.32 -12.11
CA ASP A 251 3.17 15.47 -11.20
C ASP A 251 3.40 15.04 -9.74
N TYR A 252 4.55 15.44 -9.19
CA TYR A 252 4.95 15.11 -7.82
C TYR A 252 4.00 15.67 -6.75
N GLN A 253 3.43 16.87 -6.97
CA GLN A 253 2.53 17.49 -6.01
C GLN A 253 1.17 16.80 -6.02
N GLU A 254 0.65 16.49 -7.21
CA GLU A 254 -0.56 15.67 -7.35
C GLU A 254 -0.36 14.30 -6.69
N ARG A 255 0.79 13.65 -6.94
CA ARG A 255 1.13 12.36 -6.33
C ARG A 255 1.07 12.41 -4.80
N ALA A 256 1.68 13.42 -4.18
CA ALA A 256 1.64 13.57 -2.73
C ALA A 256 0.20 13.67 -2.20
N VAL A 257 -0.62 14.51 -2.83
CA VAL A 257 -2.02 14.72 -2.43
C VAL A 257 -2.85 13.46 -2.64
N VAL A 258 -2.67 12.75 -3.76
CA VAL A 258 -3.39 11.50 -4.05
C VAL A 258 -3.03 10.41 -3.03
N LEU A 259 -1.74 10.18 -2.76
CA LEU A 259 -1.31 9.16 -1.79
C LEU A 259 -1.79 9.47 -0.36
N ALA A 260 -1.76 10.74 0.04
CA ALA A 260 -2.29 11.17 1.33
C ALA A 260 -3.81 10.95 1.41
N SER A 261 -4.52 11.30 0.34
CA SER A 261 -5.98 11.18 0.27
C SER A 261 -6.43 9.73 0.27
N MET A 262 -5.70 8.82 -0.39
CA MET A 262 -5.96 7.39 -0.33
C MET A 262 -5.96 6.92 1.12
N ASN A 263 -4.90 7.20 1.87
CA ASN A 263 -4.78 6.78 3.26
C ASN A 263 -5.87 7.43 4.14
N MET A 264 -6.17 8.71 3.94
CA MET A 264 -7.24 9.41 4.66
C MET A 264 -8.61 8.74 4.45
N TRP A 265 -8.98 8.46 3.20
CA TRP A 265 -10.28 7.85 2.88
C TRP A 265 -10.40 6.43 3.44
N ASN A 266 -9.35 5.63 3.35
CA ASN A 266 -9.34 4.30 3.97
C ASN A 266 -9.52 4.37 5.49
N ASN A 267 -8.78 5.24 6.19
CA ASN A 267 -8.98 5.40 7.64
C ASN A 267 -10.40 5.88 7.99
N ALA A 268 -10.99 6.75 7.16
CA ALA A 268 -12.35 7.24 7.37
C ALA A 268 -13.41 6.13 7.22
N VAL A 269 -13.25 5.21 6.25
CA VAL A 269 -14.13 4.05 6.09
C VAL A 269 -13.91 3.05 7.22
N ASN A 270 -12.65 2.78 7.54
CA ASN A 270 -12.27 1.82 8.56
C ASN A 270 -12.76 2.21 9.96
N ALA A 271 -12.92 3.50 10.27
CA ALA A 271 -13.38 3.97 11.58
C ALA A 271 -14.78 3.45 11.98
N TRP A 272 -15.69 3.30 11.01
CA TRP A 272 -17.04 2.81 11.28
C TRP A 272 -17.27 1.37 10.80
N TRP A 273 -16.42 0.85 9.92
CA TRP A 273 -16.53 -0.49 9.35
C TRP A 273 -16.66 -1.61 10.39
N PRO A 274 -15.75 -1.76 11.38
CA PRO A 274 -15.82 -2.87 12.33
C PRO A 274 -16.99 -2.74 13.30
N LEU A 275 -17.44 -1.52 13.59
CA LEU A 275 -18.61 -1.29 14.44
C LEU A 275 -19.89 -1.84 13.82
N LEU A 276 -20.02 -1.75 12.49
CA LEU A 276 -21.20 -2.26 11.78
C LEU A 276 -21.12 -3.73 11.42
N PHE A 277 -19.93 -4.19 10.98
CA PHE A 277 -19.78 -5.51 10.36
C PHE A 277 -19.19 -6.58 11.27
N TYR A 278 -18.42 -6.18 12.29
CA TYR A 278 -17.78 -7.05 13.26
C TYR A 278 -18.13 -6.69 14.71
N PRO A 279 -19.42 -6.46 15.06
CA PRO A 279 -19.77 -6.25 16.45
C PRO A 279 -19.47 -7.51 17.26
N ALA A 280 -18.95 -7.35 18.48
CA ALA A 280 -18.58 -8.47 19.35
C ALA A 280 -19.76 -9.41 19.65
N THR A 281 -20.99 -8.91 19.56
CA THR A 281 -22.24 -9.69 19.71
C THR A 281 -22.47 -10.71 18.60
N ASP A 282 -21.92 -10.49 17.40
CA ASP A 282 -22.09 -11.38 16.24
C ASP A 282 -20.97 -12.44 16.15
N ALA A 283 -20.01 -12.43 17.08
CA ALA A 283 -19.04 -13.51 17.25
C ALA A 283 -19.76 -14.80 17.67
N PRO A 284 -19.38 -16.00 17.17
CA PRO A 284 -18.27 -16.32 16.26
C PRO A 284 -18.64 -16.34 14.76
N ARG A 285 -19.90 -16.07 14.40
CA ARG A 285 -20.39 -16.29 13.03
C ARG A 285 -20.07 -15.15 12.08
N PHE A 286 -19.97 -13.92 12.58
CA PHE A 286 -19.68 -12.70 11.81
C PHE A 286 -20.38 -12.65 10.44
N LYS A 287 -21.64 -13.12 10.38
CA LYS A 287 -22.34 -13.37 9.10
C LYS A 287 -22.44 -12.10 8.25
N LYS A 288 -22.73 -10.95 8.90
CA LYS A 288 -22.79 -9.64 8.26
C LYS A 288 -21.43 -9.24 7.70
N GLY A 289 -20.37 -9.37 8.47
CA GLY A 289 -19.01 -9.05 8.02
C GLY A 289 -18.49 -9.94 6.90
N MET A 290 -18.82 -11.24 6.90
CA MET A 290 -18.43 -12.14 5.81
C MET A 290 -19.16 -11.81 4.50
N ILE A 291 -20.46 -11.47 4.56
CA ILE A 291 -21.21 -11.01 3.38
C ILE A 291 -20.65 -9.66 2.88
N ALA A 292 -20.37 -8.74 3.80
CA ALA A 292 -19.75 -7.45 3.47
C ALA A 292 -18.41 -7.64 2.76
N MET A 293 -17.56 -8.57 3.21
CA MET A 293 -16.29 -8.90 2.54
C MET A 293 -16.47 -9.37 1.11
N ILE A 294 -17.44 -10.24 0.84
CA ILE A 294 -17.72 -10.71 -0.54
C ILE A 294 -18.15 -9.54 -1.43
N CYS A 295 -19.05 -8.68 -0.92
CA CYS A 295 -19.49 -7.48 -1.62
C CYS A 295 -18.32 -6.50 -1.87
N THR A 296 -17.45 -6.29 -0.88
CA THR A 296 -16.27 -5.43 -0.98
C THR A 296 -15.26 -6.00 -1.99
N CYS A 297 -15.07 -7.31 -2.05
CA CYS A 297 -14.23 -7.95 -3.07
C CYS A 297 -14.79 -7.68 -4.48
N ALA A 298 -16.10 -7.87 -4.68
CA ALA A 298 -16.74 -7.57 -5.96
C ALA A 298 -16.64 -6.07 -6.34
N ALA A 299 -16.85 -5.18 -5.38
CA ALA A 299 -16.69 -3.74 -5.56
C ALA A 299 -15.23 -3.37 -5.90
N THR A 300 -14.26 -3.98 -5.21
CA THR A 300 -12.82 -3.78 -5.46
C THR A 300 -12.46 -4.17 -6.90
N LEU A 301 -12.95 -5.31 -7.40
CA LEU A 301 -12.75 -5.71 -8.79
C LEU A 301 -13.37 -4.71 -9.78
N GLY A 302 -14.58 -4.22 -9.49
CA GLY A 302 -15.25 -3.20 -10.31
C GLY A 302 -14.47 -1.87 -10.37
N VAL A 303 -14.00 -1.38 -9.22
CA VAL A 303 -13.21 -0.15 -9.15
C VAL A 303 -11.83 -0.35 -9.78
N THR A 304 -11.20 -1.53 -9.60
CA THR A 304 -9.93 -1.88 -10.25
C THR A 304 -10.06 -1.82 -11.77
N TRP A 305 -11.14 -2.39 -12.31
CA TRP A 305 -11.43 -2.32 -13.74
C TRP A 305 -11.64 -0.87 -14.22
N LEU A 306 -12.37 -0.06 -13.45
CA LEU A 306 -12.57 1.36 -13.76
C LEU A 306 -11.26 2.14 -13.80
N VAL A 307 -10.41 2.01 -12.78
CA VAL A 307 -9.09 2.68 -12.71
C VAL A 307 -8.21 2.24 -13.87
N TRP A 308 -8.18 0.94 -14.17
CA TRP A 308 -7.43 0.40 -15.30
C TRP A 308 -7.93 0.92 -16.66
N TYR A 309 -9.26 1.05 -16.81
CA TYR A 309 -9.86 1.60 -18.02
C TYR A 309 -9.52 3.09 -18.20
N LEU A 310 -9.62 3.88 -17.13
CA LEU A 310 -9.29 5.30 -17.12
C LEU A 310 -7.80 5.54 -17.39
N GLU A 311 -6.92 4.75 -16.77
CA GLU A 311 -5.48 4.78 -17.03
C GLU A 311 -5.17 4.51 -18.51
N ARG A 312 -5.76 3.44 -19.09
CA ARG A 312 -5.57 3.12 -20.51
C ARG A 312 -6.12 4.21 -21.43
N ARG A 313 -7.25 4.83 -21.08
CA ARG A 313 -7.83 5.95 -21.83
C ARG A 313 -6.89 7.15 -21.83
N GLU A 314 -6.31 7.48 -20.68
CA GLU A 314 -5.37 8.58 -20.54
C GLU A 314 -4.07 8.31 -21.32
N GLN A 315 -3.49 7.11 -21.20
CA GLN A 315 -2.30 6.72 -21.97
C GLN A 315 -2.54 6.77 -23.49
N ARG A 316 -3.72 6.35 -23.97
CA ARG A 316 -4.08 6.46 -25.41
C ARG A 316 -4.20 7.91 -25.85
N SER A 317 -4.81 8.76 -25.04
CA SER A 317 -4.93 10.20 -25.32
C SER A 317 -3.56 10.88 -25.38
N ALA A 318 -2.67 10.56 -24.42
CA ALA A 318 -1.31 11.08 -24.37
C ALA A 318 -0.48 10.65 -25.60
N LYS A 319 -0.56 9.37 -25.99
CA LYS A 319 0.09 8.86 -27.21
C LYS A 319 -0.40 9.55 -28.47
N ARG A 320 -1.71 9.83 -28.57
CA ARG A 320 -2.28 10.55 -29.71
C ARG A 320 -1.74 11.97 -29.81
N LYS A 321 -1.73 12.72 -28.70
CA LYS A 321 -1.16 14.07 -28.65
C LYS A 321 0.33 14.11 -28.99
N ALA A 322 1.10 13.12 -28.52
CA ALA A 322 2.52 13.02 -28.84
C ALA A 322 2.73 12.77 -30.35
N MET A 323 1.89 11.93 -30.96
CA MET A 323 1.94 11.65 -32.40
C MET A 323 1.55 12.89 -33.23
N GLU A 324 0.50 13.62 -32.83
CA GLU A 324 0.09 14.90 -33.43
C GLU A 324 1.22 15.94 -33.35
N HIS A 325 1.95 16.01 -32.23
CA HIS A 325 3.07 16.95 -32.06
C HIS A 325 4.27 16.61 -32.95
N VAL A 326 4.59 15.33 -33.12
CA VAL A 326 5.67 14.88 -34.03
C VAL A 326 5.32 15.15 -35.49
N ASP A 327 4.06 14.95 -35.89
CA ASP A 327 3.59 15.26 -37.25
C ASP A 327 3.70 16.77 -37.53
N HIS A 328 3.33 17.60 -36.55
CA HIS A 328 3.42 19.07 -36.68
C HIS A 328 4.87 19.56 -36.84
N MET A 329 5.84 18.96 -36.13
CA MET A 329 7.26 19.30 -36.32
C MET A 329 7.81 18.84 -37.68
N ARG A 330 7.23 17.77 -38.22
CA ARG A 330 7.65 17.20 -39.50
C ARG A 330 7.14 18.01 -40.70
N ASP A 331 5.98 18.65 -40.57
CA ASP A 331 5.43 19.60 -41.56
C ASP A 331 6.12 20.98 -41.53
N ASP A 332 6.63 21.42 -40.37
CA ASP A 332 7.38 22.69 -40.23
C ASP A 332 8.88 22.57 -40.61
N SER A 333 9.34 21.39 -41.03
CA SER A 333 10.71 21.19 -41.52
C SER A 333 10.84 21.74 -42.94
N PRO A 334 11.67 22.77 -43.22
CA PRO A 334 11.79 23.31 -44.57
C PRO A 334 12.32 22.23 -45.51
N SER A 335 11.58 21.98 -46.60
CA SER A 335 12.00 21.09 -47.69
C SER A 335 13.44 21.45 -48.13
N PRO A 336 14.33 20.48 -48.35
CA PRO A 336 15.68 20.77 -48.81
C PRO A 336 15.55 21.52 -50.14
N VAL A 337 16.01 22.77 -50.18
CA VAL A 337 16.13 23.52 -51.41
C VAL A 337 17.11 22.76 -52.29
N GLU A 338 16.58 22.12 -53.31
CA GLU A 338 17.28 21.38 -54.36
C GLU A 338 18.11 22.40 -55.17
N ASN A 339 19.31 22.71 -54.68
CA ASN A 339 20.27 23.56 -55.37
C ASN A 339 21.02 22.73 -56.42
N ASP A 340 20.31 22.35 -57.47
CA ASP A 340 20.92 21.77 -58.67
C ASP A 340 21.33 22.92 -59.61
N LYS A 341 22.59 23.32 -59.53
CA LYS A 341 23.27 24.02 -60.63
C LYS A 341 24.44 23.16 -61.09
N PRO A 342 24.44 22.67 -62.34
CA PRO A 342 25.55 21.87 -62.85
C PRO A 342 26.78 22.76 -63.02
N PHE A 343 27.88 22.30 -62.44
CA PHE A 343 29.23 22.76 -62.72
C PHE A 343 29.46 22.69 -64.24
N LYS A 344 29.75 23.83 -64.87
CA LYS A 344 30.31 23.85 -66.22
C LYS A 344 31.82 24.06 -66.08
N ASP A 345 32.56 22.99 -66.40
CA ASP A 345 33.96 23.07 -66.79
C ASP A 345 34.03 23.66 -68.20
N GLU A 346 34.69 24.80 -68.34
CA GLU A 346 35.63 25.20 -69.43
C GLU A 346 36.12 26.64 -69.25
#